data_AF-A0A935GTC5-F1
#
_entry.id   AF-A0A935GTC5-F1
#
_cell.length_a   1.000
_cell.length_b   1.000
_cell.length_c   1.000
_cell.angle_alpha   90.00
_cell.angle_beta   90.00
_cell.angle_gamma   90.00
#
_symmetry.space_group_name_H-M   'P 1'
#
loop_
_entity.id
_entity.type
_entity.pdbx_description
1 polymer ?
#
loop_
_entity_poly.entity_id
_entity_poly.type
_entity_poly.pdbx_seq_one_letter_code
_entity_poly.pdbx_strand_id
1 'polypeptide(L)'
;MLAKMTSKNQVTLPKSVTQAVGAAEYFDVEVRSGQIILTPVRIQRGDAVRAKLAELDLSEADIANAVDWARATQAAPAVVAEPLTPYPVTKP
;
A
#
# COMPACT_ATOMS: atom_id res chain seq x y z
N MET A 1 39.81 -20.08 -0.87
CA MET A 1 40.59 -19.02 -1.53
C MET A 1 40.03 -17.68 -1.10
N LEU A 2 40.91 -16.73 -0.74
CA LEU A 2 40.54 -15.51 -0.04
C LEU A 2 40.23 -14.37 -1.01
N ALA A 3 38.98 -13.95 -1.07
CA ALA A 3 38.59 -12.64 -1.56
C ALA A 3 38.04 -11.84 -0.37
N LYS A 4 38.56 -10.63 -0.17
CA LYS A 4 38.17 -9.76 0.95
C LYS A 4 36.83 -9.10 0.63
N MET A 5 35.76 -9.64 1.18
CA MET A 5 34.44 -9.01 1.24
C MET A 5 34.54 -7.73 2.09
N THR A 6 34.32 -6.56 1.48
CA THR A 6 34.22 -5.26 2.17
C THR A 6 32.85 -4.64 1.91
N SER A 7 32.50 -3.57 2.64
CA SER A 7 31.15 -3.17 3.13
C SER A 7 29.94 -3.08 2.17
N LYS A 8 30.02 -3.53 0.91
CA LYS A 8 28.91 -3.57 -0.06
C LYS A 8 29.07 -4.77 -0.99
N ASN A 9 28.88 -6.00 -0.52
CA ASN A 9 28.93 -7.19 -1.37
C ASN A 9 27.75 -7.20 -2.37
N GLN A 10 27.84 -6.36 -3.41
CA GLN A 10 26.80 -6.13 -4.41
C GLN A 10 27.05 -7.00 -5.64
N VAL A 11 25.99 -7.67 -6.09
CA VAL A 11 25.94 -8.34 -7.39
C VAL A 11 25.16 -7.44 -8.33
N THR A 12 25.81 -6.93 -9.38
CA THR A 12 25.14 -6.09 -10.39
C THR A 12 24.49 -6.98 -11.44
N LEU A 13 23.19 -6.81 -11.66
CA LEU A 13 22.42 -7.55 -12.66
C LEU A 13 22.01 -6.64 -13.83
N PRO A 14 21.91 -7.17 -15.07
CA PRO A 14 21.38 -6.42 -16.20
C PRO A 14 19.93 -5.98 -15.96
N LYS A 15 19.60 -4.75 -16.40
CA LYS A 15 18.25 -4.18 -16.25
C LYS A 15 17.15 -5.03 -16.89
N SER A 16 17.45 -5.69 -18.02
CA SER A 16 16.51 -6.59 -18.69
C SER A 16 16.13 -7.78 -17.81
N VAL A 17 17.08 -8.31 -17.03
CA VAL A 17 16.85 -9.46 -16.13
C VAL A 17 16.01 -9.03 -14.93
N THR A 18 16.33 -7.90 -14.31
CA THR A 18 15.56 -7.39 -13.16
C THR A 18 14.14 -6.96 -13.53
N GLN A 19 13.92 -6.48 -14.76
CA GLN A 19 12.57 -6.19 -15.27
C GLN A 19 11.74 -7.46 -15.52
N ALA A 20 12.37 -8.53 -16.02
CA ALA A 20 11.67 -9.77 -16.32
C ALA A 20 11.13 -10.48 -15.06
N VAL A 21 11.85 -10.38 -13.93
CA VAL A 21 11.43 -10.95 -12.65
C VAL A 21 10.47 -10.05 -11.85
N GLY A 22 10.18 -8.85 -12.36
CA GLY A 22 9.35 -7.84 -11.70
C GLY A 22 10.14 -6.90 -10.79
N ALA A 23 9.62 -5.67 -10.61
CA ALA A 23 10.24 -4.66 -9.75
C ALA A 23 10.07 -5.03 -8.26
N ALA A 24 10.92 -5.90 -7.75
CA ALA A 24 11.01 -6.22 -6.33
C ALA A 24 12.16 -5.46 -5.66
N GLU A 25 11.89 -4.94 -4.46
CA GLU A 25 12.89 -4.27 -3.62
C GLU A 25 13.76 -5.26 -2.85
N TYR A 26 13.28 -6.49 -2.65
CA TYR A 26 13.93 -7.53 -1.85
C TYR A 26 13.91 -8.88 -2.59
N PHE A 27 14.95 -9.67 -2.36
CA PHE A 27 15.09 -11.01 -2.91
C PHE A 27 15.46 -11.98 -1.79
N ASP A 28 14.85 -13.15 -1.80
CA ASP A 28 15.37 -14.30 -1.09
C ASP A 28 16.52 -14.89 -1.91
N VAL A 29 17.60 -15.28 -1.23
CA VAL A 29 18.87 -15.68 -1.84
C VAL A 29 19.25 -17.06 -1.36
N GLU A 30 19.23 -18.04 -2.28
CA GLU A 30 19.66 -19.40 -1.99
C GLU A 30 20.76 -19.85 -2.96
N VAL A 31 21.56 -20.83 -2.53
CA VAL A 31 22.54 -21.50 -3.40
C VAL A 31 22.07 -22.92 -3.65
N ARG A 32 21.80 -23.25 -4.91
CA ARG A 32 21.38 -24.60 -5.32
C ARG A 32 22.26 -25.10 -6.44
N SER A 33 22.95 -26.22 -6.21
CA SER A 33 23.82 -26.87 -7.20
C SER A 33 24.86 -25.93 -7.82
N GLY A 34 25.44 -25.03 -7.01
CA GLY A 34 26.43 -24.04 -7.48
C GLY A 34 25.84 -22.81 -8.19
N GLN A 35 24.51 -22.68 -8.25
CA GLN A 35 23.83 -21.51 -8.79
C GLN A 35 23.28 -20.64 -7.65
N ILE A 36 23.33 -19.32 -7.81
CA ILE A 36 22.64 -18.38 -6.93
C ILE A 36 21.24 -18.17 -7.50
N ILE A 37 20.21 -18.52 -6.73
CA ILE A 37 18.82 -18.27 -7.07
C ILE A 37 18.37 -17.03 -6.30
N LEU A 38 17.79 -16.08 -7.04
CA LEU A 38 17.24 -14.84 -6.51
C LEU A 38 15.73 -14.86 -6.73
N THR A 39 14.98 -15.03 -5.65
CA THR A 39 13.53 -15.08 -5.72
C THR A 39 12.96 -13.75 -5.27
N PRO A 40 12.22 -13.01 -6.11
CA PRO A 40 11.62 -11.73 -5.73
C PRO A 40 10.67 -11.91 -4.54
N VAL A 41 10.91 -11.19 -3.45
CA VAL A 41 10.04 -11.19 -2.26
C VAL A 41 9.38 -9.83 -2.13
N ARG A 42 8.06 -9.82 -2.00
CA ARG A 42 7.33 -8.63 -1.57
C ARG A 42 7.34 -8.62 -0.05
N ILE A 43 8.00 -7.63 0.54
CA ILE A 43 7.80 -7.37 1.97
C ILE A 43 6.36 -6.86 2.13
N GLN A 44 5.48 -7.75 2.58
CA GLN A 44 4.14 -7.36 2.94
C GLN A 44 4.21 -6.58 4.26
N ARG A 45 4.29 -5.25 4.16
CA ARG A 45 4.04 -4.38 5.32
C ARG A 45 2.66 -4.63 5.93
N GLY A 46 1.73 -5.27 5.19
CA GLY A 46 0.42 -5.68 5.70
C GLY A 46 0.50 -6.58 6.94
N ASP A 47 1.49 -7.48 7.03
CA ASP A 47 1.65 -8.32 8.23
C ASP A 47 2.19 -7.53 9.41
N ALA A 48 3.12 -6.60 9.17
CA ALA A 48 3.58 -5.66 10.19
C ALA A 48 2.45 -4.73 10.67
N VAL A 49 1.57 -4.30 9.76
CA VAL A 49 0.38 -3.51 10.07
C VAL A 49 -0.63 -4.35 10.87
N ARG A 50 -0.92 -5.58 10.46
CA ARG A 50 -1.79 -6.50 11.21
C ARG A 50 -1.25 -6.83 12.59
N ALA A 51 0.05 -7.08 12.71
CA ALA A 51 0.72 -7.27 13.99
C ALA A 51 0.62 -6.02 14.87
N LYS A 52 0.78 -4.82 14.30
CA LYS A 52 0.64 -3.57 15.05
C LYS A 52 -0.80 -3.29 15.48
N LEU A 53 -1.79 -3.62 14.64
CA LEU A 53 -3.20 -3.53 14.99
C LEU A 53 -3.55 -4.48 16.15
N ALA A 54 -3.04 -5.71 16.11
CA ALA A 54 -3.21 -6.67 17.20
C ALA A 54 -2.52 -6.21 18.51
N GLU A 55 -1.34 -5.59 18.44
CA GLU A 55 -0.66 -5.00 19.61
C GLU A 55 -1.48 -3.86 20.24
N LEU A 56 -2.27 -3.14 19.43
CA LEU A 56 -3.16 -2.07 19.87
C LEU A 56 -4.56 -2.59 20.26
N ASP A 57 -4.76 -3.91 20.32
CA ASP A 57 -6.03 -4.57 20.59
C ASP A 57 -7.16 -4.17 19.62
N LEU A 58 -6.79 -3.81 18.38
CA LEU A 58 -7.72 -3.44 17.33
C LEU A 58 -8.08 -4.69 16.52
N SER A 59 -9.36 -5.06 16.60
CA SER A 59 -9.92 -6.22 15.94
C SER A 59 -10.41 -5.91 14.52
N GLU A 60 -10.77 -6.96 13.77
CA GLU A 60 -11.40 -6.80 12.46
C GLU A 60 -12.70 -5.98 12.51
N ALA A 61 -13.44 -6.05 13.63
CA ALA A 61 -14.64 -5.26 13.84
C ALA A 61 -14.33 -3.76 13.96
N ASP A 62 -13.25 -3.40 14.65
CA ASP A 62 -12.82 -2.00 14.79
C ASP A 62 -12.40 -1.41 13.45
N ILE A 63 -11.75 -2.21 12.62
CA ILE A 63 -11.37 -1.83 11.25
C ILE A 63 -12.62 -1.64 10.39
N ALA A 64 -13.59 -2.55 10.45
CA ALA A 64 -14.85 -2.44 9.70
C ALA A 64 -15.61 -1.16 10.09
N ASN A 65 -15.76 -0.91 11.40
CA ASN A 65 -16.41 0.29 11.93
C ASN A 65 -15.71 1.58 11.49
N ALA A 66 -14.37 1.61 11.49
CA ALA A 66 -13.60 2.76 11.04
C ALA A 66 -13.78 3.03 9.53
N VAL A 67 -13.83 1.99 8.71
CA VAL A 67 -14.08 2.10 7.27
C VAL A 67 -15.49 2.60 6.98
N ASP A 68 -16.49 2.07 7.68
CA ASP A 68 -17.88 2.50 7.54
C ASP A 68 -18.05 3.96 7.95
N TRP A 69 -17.45 4.37 9.08
CA TRP A 69 -17.44 5.77 9.52
C TRP A 69 -16.76 6.70 8.51
N ALA A 70 -15.59 6.34 7.99
CA ALA A 70 -14.86 7.15 7.01
C ALA A 70 -15.66 7.33 5.71
N ARG A 71 -16.36 6.29 5.25
CA ARG A 71 -17.20 6.34 4.04
C ARG A 71 -18.50 7.11 4.23
N ALA A 72 -19.08 7.10 5.44
CA ALA A 72 -20.27 7.88 5.76
C ALA A 72 -20.01 9.40 5.68
N THR A 73 -18.81 9.86 6.05
CA THR A 73 -18.42 11.28 5.98
C THR A 73 -18.33 11.83 4.55
N GLN A 74 -18.12 10.99 3.52
CA GLN A 74 -18.07 11.45 2.13
C GLN A 74 -19.47 11.73 1.54
N ALA A 75 -20.54 11.35 2.24
CA ALA A 75 -21.92 11.54 1.78
C ALA A 75 -22.54 12.85 2.30
N ALA A 76 -22.12 13.99 1.73
CA ALA A 76 -22.99 15.10 1.31
C ALA A 76 -22.17 16.36 0.95
N PRO A 77 -22.20 16.87 -0.29
CA PRO A 77 -22.09 18.32 -0.45
C PRO A 77 -23.38 18.93 0.10
N ALA A 78 -23.27 19.71 1.18
CA ALA A 78 -24.38 20.48 1.73
C ALA A 78 -24.79 21.56 0.70
N VAL A 79 -25.76 21.24 -0.16
CA VAL A 79 -26.51 22.26 -0.89
C VAL A 79 -27.43 22.93 0.13
N VAL A 80 -27.01 24.09 0.61
CA VAL A 80 -27.83 24.99 1.42
C VAL A 80 -29.03 25.38 0.56
N ALA A 81 -30.20 24.84 0.88
CA ALA A 81 -31.44 25.19 0.20
C ALA A 81 -31.84 26.61 0.64
N GLU A 82 -31.55 27.62 -0.19
CA GLU A 82 -32.19 28.93 -0.04
C GLU A 82 -33.70 28.78 -0.30
N PRO A 83 -34.56 29.36 0.56
CA PRO A 83 -36.00 29.33 0.33
C PRO A 83 -36.35 30.27 -0.82
N LEU A 84 -37.03 29.74 -1.84
CA LEU A 84 -37.52 30.51 -3.00
C LEU A 84 -38.45 31.63 -2.53
N THR A 85 -38.04 32.88 -2.74
CA THR A 85 -38.88 34.05 -2.49
C THR A 85 -40.03 34.11 -3.51
N PRO A 86 -41.30 34.24 -3.07
CA PRO A 86 -42.41 34.34 -3.99
C PRO A 86 -42.64 35.80 -4.37
N TYR A 87 -41.90 36.32 -5.35
CA TYR A 87 -42.33 37.54 -6.02
C TYR A 87 -43.28 37.18 -7.17
N PRO A 88 -44.54 37.66 -7.17
CA PRO A 88 -45.42 37.44 -8.29
C PRO A 88 -44.99 38.33 -9.46
N VAL A 89 -44.78 37.71 -10.62
CA VAL A 89 -44.53 38.41 -11.89
C VAL A 89 -45.86 39.02 -12.35
N THR A 90 -46.06 40.31 -12.14
CA THR A 90 -47.16 41.05 -12.76
C THR A 90 -46.78 41.42 -14.20
N LYS A 91 -47.56 40.94 -15.17
CA LYS A 91 -47.62 41.44 -16.56
C LYS A 91 -49.08 41.79 -16.88
N PRO A 92 -49.40 42.69 -17.84
CA PRO A 92 -48.86 42.73 -19.20
C PRO A 92 -47.95 43.90 -19.55
#